data_AF-A0A497J445-F1
#
_entry.id   AF-A0A497J445-F1
#
_cell.length_a   1.000
_cell.length_b   1.000
_cell.length_c   1.000
_cell.angle_alpha   90.00
_cell.angle_beta   90.00
_cell.angle_gamma   90.00
#
_symmetry.space_group_name_H-M   'P 1'
#
loop_
_entity.id
_entity.type
_entity.pdbx_description
1 polymer ?
#
loop_
_entity_poly.entity_id
_entity_poly.type
_entity_poly.pdbx_seq_one_letter_code
_entity_poly.pdbx_strand_id
1 'polypeptide(L)'
;MTIAMTETQGAMTQGHWLHYVGAKYYTPKTFKKEAKKYGVARATPIPIAKTMKFGERVLLAFKKDPEEECTEQKAWIFGYFTISGVNIKGLTEEANKELMGKLRVIEYHESKGDGGGGGTVDRRCGSYSIGSTAIIDNTLRETVEAIEEVAKKYNLDVQIFLTGSFHEIEEPYEIFAPFTRGYMRLTEDGVEELEDGGKVIKEIQNYQKRKHLPERAKCTESLIPFLAEE
;
A
#
# COMPACT_ATOMS: atom_id res chain seq x y z
N MET A 1 -43.16 22.63 6.90
CA MET A 1 -41.78 23.01 7.27
C MET A 1 -40.85 22.22 6.37
N THR A 2 -39.98 22.91 5.63
CA THR A 2 -39.04 22.27 4.71
C THR A 2 -37.64 22.52 5.25
N ILE A 3 -36.94 21.48 5.67
CA ILE A 3 -35.58 21.61 6.20
C ILE A 3 -34.64 21.68 5.00
N ALA A 4 -34.06 22.86 4.76
CA ALA A 4 -33.00 23.00 3.78
C ALA A 4 -31.74 22.31 4.32
N MET A 5 -31.28 21.25 3.66
CA MET A 5 -29.95 20.70 3.87
C MET A 5 -28.94 21.73 3.38
N THR A 6 -28.15 22.29 4.29
CA THR A 6 -27.17 23.34 3.96
C THR A 6 -25.97 22.75 3.23
N GLU A 7 -25.72 23.21 2.01
CA GLU A 7 -24.51 22.90 1.25
C GLU A 7 -23.27 23.48 1.95
N THR A 8 -22.40 22.62 2.49
CA THR A 8 -21.12 23.05 3.08
C THR A 8 -20.06 23.19 2.00
N GLN A 9 -20.00 24.35 1.35
CA GLN A 9 -18.87 24.72 0.48
C GLN A 9 -17.59 24.88 1.32
N GLY A 10 -16.47 24.25 0.93
CA GLY A 10 -15.31 24.16 1.83
C GLY A 10 -13.96 23.70 1.27
N ALA A 11 -13.71 23.79 -0.04
CA ALA A 11 -12.40 23.66 -0.72
C ALA A 11 -11.54 22.39 -0.49
N MET A 12 -11.15 21.71 -1.58
CA MET A 12 -9.78 21.22 -1.85
C MET A 12 -9.73 20.55 -3.25
N THR A 13 -9.36 21.30 -4.28
CA THR A 13 -9.39 20.89 -5.70
C THR A 13 -8.25 19.93 -6.09
N GLN A 14 -8.21 18.74 -5.50
CA GLN A 14 -7.31 17.64 -5.87
C GLN A 14 -8.00 16.29 -5.66
N GLY A 15 -8.47 15.65 -6.73
CA GLY A 15 -9.11 14.32 -6.66
C GLY A 15 -8.24 13.30 -5.91
N HIS A 16 -8.75 12.79 -4.79
CA HIS A 16 -8.01 11.96 -3.83
C HIS A 16 -7.93 10.50 -4.28
N TRP A 17 -6.85 9.81 -3.91
CA TRP A 17 -6.75 8.36 -4.08
C TRP A 17 -7.40 7.64 -2.89
N LEU A 18 -8.09 6.53 -3.13
CA LEU A 18 -8.66 5.66 -2.10
C LEU A 18 -7.98 4.28 -2.13
N HIS A 19 -7.70 3.73 -0.95
CA HIS A 19 -7.18 2.37 -0.82
C HIS A 19 -7.68 1.64 0.43
N TYR A 20 -8.24 0.44 0.26
CA TYR A 20 -8.77 -0.37 1.36
C TYR A 20 -7.67 -1.14 2.11
N VAL A 21 -7.64 -1.01 3.44
CA VAL A 21 -6.82 -1.83 4.31
C VAL A 21 -7.45 -3.22 4.46
N GLY A 22 -6.68 -4.27 4.13
CA GLY A 22 -7.15 -5.64 4.19
C GLY A 22 -7.44 -6.10 5.62
N ALA A 23 -8.74 -6.12 5.99
CA ALA A 23 -9.24 -6.51 7.31
C ALA A 23 -8.71 -7.88 7.80
N LYS A 24 -8.41 -8.81 6.88
CA LYS A 24 -7.81 -10.12 7.18
C LYS A 24 -6.47 -10.05 7.93
N TYR A 25 -5.73 -8.94 7.83
CA TYR A 25 -4.42 -8.75 8.49
C TYR A 25 -4.45 -7.70 9.61
N TYR A 26 -5.41 -6.78 9.56
CA TYR A 26 -5.46 -5.60 10.42
C TYR A 26 -6.85 -5.30 10.94
N THR A 27 -6.92 -4.92 12.22
CA THR A 27 -7.98 -4.07 12.75
C THR A 27 -7.55 -2.60 12.65
N PRO A 28 -8.46 -1.60 12.68
CA PRO A 28 -8.09 -0.19 12.65
C PRO A 28 -7.04 0.20 13.68
N LYS A 29 -7.20 -0.24 14.94
CA LYS A 29 -6.26 0.00 16.05
C LYS A 29 -4.86 -0.58 15.79
N THR A 30 -4.78 -1.75 15.14
CA THR A 30 -3.49 -2.39 14.86
C THR A 30 -2.80 -1.84 13.62
N PHE A 31 -3.56 -1.44 12.59
CA PHE A 31 -3.03 -0.68 11.46
C PHE A 31 -2.50 0.68 11.91
N LYS A 32 -3.32 1.49 12.60
CA LYS A 32 -2.93 2.83 13.10
C LYS A 32 -1.63 2.77 13.94
N LYS A 33 -1.47 1.77 14.82
CA LYS A 33 -0.24 1.58 15.61
C LYS A 33 0.99 1.26 14.75
N GLU A 34 0.86 0.40 13.73
CA GLU A 34 1.97 0.02 12.86
C GLU A 34 2.35 1.16 11.90
N ALA A 35 1.35 1.83 11.33
CA ALA A 35 1.49 2.96 10.41
C ALA A 35 2.13 4.19 11.08
N LYS A 36 1.82 4.45 12.36
CA LYS A 36 2.53 5.47 13.16
C LYS A 36 4.00 5.11 13.48
N LYS A 37 4.39 3.83 13.43
CA LYS A 37 5.77 3.40 13.72
C LYS A 37 6.66 3.35 12.47
N TYR A 38 6.13 2.89 11.34
CA TYR A 38 6.90 2.59 10.13
C TYR A 38 6.40 3.30 8.86
N GLY A 39 5.52 4.30 9.01
CA GLY A 39 4.77 4.84 7.89
C GLY A 39 3.86 3.79 7.22
N VAL A 40 3.17 4.20 6.16
CA VAL A 40 2.41 3.31 5.30
C VAL A 40 3.29 2.84 4.14
N ALA A 41 3.12 1.59 3.74
CA ALA A 41 3.71 1.01 2.53
C ALA A 41 2.68 0.06 1.90
N ARG A 42 2.25 0.31 0.65
CA ARG A 42 1.13 -0.43 0.02
C ARG A 42 1.43 -0.80 -1.44
N ALA A 43 1.11 -2.04 -1.79
CA ALA A 43 1.47 -2.61 -3.09
C ALA A 43 0.70 -1.92 -4.23
N THR A 44 1.39 -1.35 -5.23
CA THR A 44 0.79 -0.47 -6.25
C THR A 44 1.20 -0.87 -7.67
N PRO A 45 0.30 -1.26 -8.60
CA PRO A 45 0.64 -1.57 -10.00
C PRO A 45 1.42 -0.46 -10.71
N ILE A 46 2.29 -0.80 -11.68
CA ILE A 46 3.00 0.21 -12.51
C ILE A 46 2.04 1.23 -13.12
N PRO A 47 0.93 0.83 -13.81
CA PRO A 47 0.07 1.80 -14.48
C PRO A 47 -0.52 2.84 -13.53
N ILE A 48 -0.92 2.41 -12.33
CA ILE A 48 -1.45 3.29 -11.26
C ILE A 48 -0.34 4.17 -10.68
N ALA A 49 0.85 3.61 -10.42
CA ALA A 49 1.96 4.39 -9.86
C ALA A 49 2.49 5.47 -10.83
N LYS A 50 2.26 5.35 -12.15
CA LYS A 50 2.59 6.39 -13.14
C LYS A 50 1.62 7.58 -13.15
N THR A 51 0.38 7.42 -12.71
CA THR A 51 -0.64 8.49 -12.69
C THR A 51 -0.65 9.26 -11.37
N MET A 52 -0.10 8.67 -10.31
CA MET A 52 0.15 9.31 -9.01
C MET A 52 1.37 10.25 -9.02
N LYS A 53 1.43 11.15 -8.05
CA LYS A 53 2.59 12.03 -7.79
C LYS A 53 3.13 11.92 -6.36
N PHE A 54 4.39 12.29 -6.15
CA PHE A 54 4.87 12.60 -4.80
C PHE A 54 4.09 13.80 -4.23
N GLY A 55 3.80 13.76 -2.92
CA GLY A 55 2.96 14.74 -2.24
C GLY A 55 1.44 14.49 -2.35
N GLU A 56 0.97 13.59 -3.23
CA GLU A 56 -0.46 13.25 -3.28
C GLU A 56 -0.90 12.40 -2.08
N ARG A 57 -2.17 12.57 -1.68
CA ARG A 57 -2.78 11.87 -0.56
C ARG A 57 -3.52 10.62 -1.03
N VAL A 58 -3.30 9.52 -0.30
CA VAL A 58 -4.09 8.28 -0.41
C VAL A 58 -4.89 8.10 0.88
N LEU A 59 -6.21 8.26 0.80
CA LEU A 59 -7.15 7.93 1.86
C LEU A 59 -7.14 6.43 2.15
N LEU A 60 -7.19 6.09 3.44
CA LEU A 60 -7.13 4.72 3.93
C LEU A 60 -8.47 4.34 4.57
N ALA A 61 -9.09 3.31 4.00
CA ALA A 61 -10.42 2.84 4.38
C ALA A 61 -10.40 1.44 4.98
N PHE A 62 -11.42 1.11 5.77
CA PHE A 62 -11.89 -0.26 5.88
C PHE A 62 -13.22 -0.41 5.14
N LYS A 63 -13.47 -1.61 4.59
CA LYS A 63 -14.81 -1.99 4.12
C LYS A 63 -15.73 -2.04 5.34
N LYS A 64 -16.85 -1.32 5.31
CA LYS A 64 -17.99 -1.57 6.20
C LYS A 64 -18.94 -2.51 5.47
N ASP A 65 -19.48 -3.53 6.12
CA ASP A 65 -20.53 -4.32 5.48
C ASP A 65 -21.81 -3.47 5.34
N PRO A 66 -22.61 -3.66 4.27
CA PRO A 66 -23.85 -2.91 4.07
C PRO A 66 -24.81 -3.11 5.24
N GLU A 67 -25.49 -2.02 5.62
CA GLU A 67 -26.57 -2.05 6.62
C GLU A 67 -27.84 -2.62 5.98
N GLU A 68 -28.74 -3.21 6.76
CA GLU A 68 -29.86 -4.04 6.24
C GLU A 68 -30.80 -3.30 5.28
N GLU A 69 -30.89 -1.97 5.39
CA GLU A 69 -31.69 -1.08 4.53
C GLU A 69 -30.88 -0.42 3.38
N CYS A 70 -29.56 -0.64 3.30
CA CYS A 70 -28.64 0.07 2.40
C CYS A 70 -27.76 -0.91 1.63
N THR A 71 -28.15 -1.24 0.40
CA THR A 71 -27.41 -2.15 -0.51
C THR A 71 -26.05 -1.62 -0.96
N GLU A 72 -25.80 -0.31 -0.83
CA GLU A 72 -24.58 0.32 -1.32
C GLU A 72 -23.38 0.14 -0.40
N GLN A 73 -22.21 -0.07 -1.01
CA GLN A 73 -20.97 -0.34 -0.32
C GLN A 73 -20.36 0.94 0.27
N LYS A 74 -20.24 1.00 1.60
CA LYS A 74 -19.59 2.11 2.32
C LYS A 74 -18.11 1.85 2.61
N ALA A 75 -17.32 2.92 2.58
CA ALA A 75 -15.90 2.95 2.96
C ALA A 75 -15.73 3.83 4.20
N TRP A 76 -15.23 3.25 5.29
CA TRP A 76 -14.95 3.99 6.52
C TRP A 76 -13.52 4.52 6.51
N ILE A 77 -13.37 5.83 6.29
CA ILE A 77 -12.11 6.55 6.13
C ILE A 77 -11.57 6.95 7.50
N PHE A 78 -10.38 6.47 7.87
CA PHE A 78 -9.83 6.65 9.23
C PHE A 78 -8.50 7.41 9.29
N GLY A 79 -7.96 7.78 8.13
CA GLY A 79 -6.65 8.39 7.96
C GLY A 79 -6.25 8.41 6.49
N TYR A 80 -5.05 8.92 6.22
CA TYR A 80 -4.44 8.91 4.89
C TYR A 80 -2.92 8.71 5.00
N PHE A 81 -2.24 8.52 3.87
CA PHE A 81 -0.80 8.74 3.78
C PHE A 81 -0.44 9.66 2.61
N THR A 82 0.65 10.39 2.76
CA THR A 82 1.17 11.32 1.75
C THR A 82 2.32 10.61 1.03
N ILE A 83 2.23 10.39 -0.28
CA ILE A 83 3.22 9.61 -1.03
C ILE A 83 4.56 10.34 -1.03
N SER A 84 5.58 9.76 -0.39
CA SER A 84 6.92 10.37 -0.21
C SER A 84 8.07 9.43 -0.54
N GLY A 85 7.80 8.20 -0.99
CA GLY A 85 8.83 7.22 -1.34
C GLY A 85 8.31 6.02 -2.12
N VAL A 86 9.24 5.18 -2.58
CA VAL A 86 8.96 4.00 -3.41
C VAL A 86 9.78 2.80 -2.90
N ASN A 87 9.12 1.91 -2.17
CA ASN A 87 9.63 0.57 -1.83
C ASN A 87 9.20 -0.46 -2.90
N ILE A 88 9.76 -1.68 -2.85
CA ILE A 88 9.98 -2.46 -4.07
C ILE A 88 10.19 -4.00 -3.80
N LYS A 89 9.96 -4.94 -4.77
CA LYS A 89 10.20 -6.43 -4.68
C LYS A 89 10.63 -7.13 -6.01
N GLY A 90 11.93 -7.38 -6.25
CA GLY A 90 12.54 -8.10 -7.36
C GLY A 90 14.09 -8.02 -7.51
N LEU A 91 14.77 -6.91 -7.16
CA LEU A 91 16.07 -6.50 -7.79
C LEU A 91 17.26 -7.47 -7.66
N THR A 92 18.04 -7.54 -8.75
CA THR A 92 19.46 -7.92 -8.74
C THR A 92 20.34 -6.70 -8.48
N GLU A 93 21.63 -6.90 -8.15
CA GLU A 93 22.55 -5.79 -7.85
C GLU A 93 22.90 -4.98 -9.11
N GLU A 94 23.04 -5.64 -10.25
CA GLU A 94 23.35 -5.02 -11.55
C GLU A 94 22.20 -4.14 -12.03
N ALA A 95 20.97 -4.65 -11.95
CA ALA A 95 19.76 -3.90 -12.27
C ALA A 95 19.58 -2.70 -11.31
N ASN A 96 19.92 -2.85 -10.02
CA ASN A 96 19.90 -1.73 -9.07
C ASN A 96 20.90 -0.65 -9.47
N LYS A 97 22.11 -1.05 -9.87
CA LYS A 97 23.19 -0.15 -10.28
C LYS A 97 22.84 0.61 -11.56
N GLU A 98 22.23 -0.04 -12.55
CA GLU A 98 21.73 0.64 -13.75
C GLU A 98 20.57 1.59 -13.43
N LEU A 99 19.64 1.18 -12.56
CA LEU A 99 18.56 2.04 -12.10
C LEU A 99 19.10 3.31 -11.42
N MET A 100 20.04 3.19 -10.48
CA MET A 100 20.62 4.35 -9.82
C MET A 100 21.38 5.26 -10.80
N GLY A 101 21.92 4.71 -11.90
CA GLY A 101 22.47 5.49 -13.02
C GLY A 101 21.44 6.19 -13.92
N LYS A 102 20.16 5.82 -13.84
CA LYS A 102 19.03 6.48 -14.54
C LYS A 102 18.34 7.55 -13.70
N LEU A 103 18.53 7.56 -12.38
CA LEU A 103 17.85 8.47 -11.45
C LEU A 103 18.70 9.71 -11.14
N ARG A 104 18.04 10.86 -10.94
CA ARG A 104 18.64 12.11 -10.43
C ARG A 104 18.83 11.99 -8.92
N VAL A 105 19.79 11.16 -8.49
CA VAL A 105 20.10 10.98 -7.06
C VAL A 105 20.78 12.23 -6.51
N ILE A 106 20.17 12.82 -5.47
CA ILE A 106 20.69 13.98 -4.73
C ILE A 106 21.65 13.49 -3.63
N GLU A 107 21.25 12.47 -2.87
CA GLU A 107 21.99 11.96 -1.72
C GLU A 107 21.77 10.45 -1.57
N TYR A 108 22.83 9.73 -1.17
CA TYR A 108 22.73 8.35 -0.72
C TYR A 108 22.82 8.30 0.80
N HIS A 109 21.80 7.74 1.45
CA HIS A 109 21.91 7.31 2.83
C HIS A 109 22.25 5.82 2.86
N GLU A 110 23.51 5.52 3.18
CA GLU A 110 23.88 4.20 3.67
C GLU A 110 23.04 3.85 4.90
N SER A 111 22.55 2.61 4.97
CA SER A 111 21.83 2.13 6.15
C SER A 111 22.79 1.94 7.33
N LYS A 112 23.03 3.03 8.07
CA LYS A 112 23.78 3.05 9.34
C LYS A 112 23.03 2.26 10.43
N GLY A 113 23.08 0.94 10.32
CA GLY A 113 23.00 0.06 11.47
C GLY A 113 24.37 -0.02 12.13
N ASP A 114 24.44 0.20 13.45
CA ASP A 114 25.65 0.10 14.27
C ASP A 114 26.09 -1.37 14.44
N GLY A 115 26.33 -2.06 13.32
CA GLY A 115 26.45 -3.51 13.26
C GLY A 115 26.04 -4.16 11.94
N GLY A 116 26.24 -3.50 10.79
CA GLY A 116 26.29 -4.18 9.48
C GLY A 116 24.99 -4.83 8.96
N GLY A 117 23.83 -4.45 9.47
CA GLY A 117 22.53 -4.97 9.04
C GLY A 117 21.55 -3.87 8.63
N GLY A 118 21.11 -3.89 7.38
CA GLY A 118 20.05 -3.00 6.87
C GLY A 118 18.71 -3.24 7.60
N GLY A 119 18.05 -2.16 8.03
CA GLY A 119 16.97 -2.23 9.02
C GLY A 119 15.79 -3.11 8.60
N THR A 120 15.50 -4.15 9.39
CA THR A 120 14.35 -5.05 9.18
C THR A 120 13.05 -4.43 9.69
N VAL A 121 12.14 -4.16 8.76
CA VAL A 121 10.79 -3.66 9.02
C VAL A 121 9.82 -4.84 9.06
N ASP A 122 9.39 -5.21 10.26
CA ASP A 122 8.44 -6.30 10.48
C ASP A 122 7.01 -5.76 10.62
N ARG A 123 6.11 -6.18 9.72
CA ARG A 123 4.70 -5.75 9.62
C ARG A 123 3.76 -6.95 9.66
N ARG A 124 2.50 -6.76 10.06
CA ARG A 124 1.48 -7.83 10.06
C ARG A 124 1.21 -8.46 8.69
N CYS A 125 1.46 -7.74 7.60
CA CYS A 125 1.39 -8.29 6.24
C CYS A 125 2.62 -9.13 5.83
N GLY A 126 3.75 -8.99 6.51
CA GLY A 126 5.04 -9.63 6.23
C GLY A 126 6.21 -8.68 6.53
N SER A 127 7.44 -9.21 6.55
CA SER A 127 8.67 -8.45 6.84
C SER A 127 9.50 -8.17 5.59
N TYR A 128 10.35 -7.14 5.64
CA TYR A 128 11.39 -6.84 4.65
C TYR A 128 12.55 -6.09 5.30
N SER A 129 13.75 -6.16 4.73
CA SER A 129 14.91 -5.36 5.18
C SER A 129 15.20 -4.25 4.17
N ILE A 130 15.55 -3.05 4.66
CA ILE A 130 15.95 -1.92 3.83
C ILE A 130 17.46 -1.99 3.62
N GLY A 131 17.90 -2.20 2.37
CA GLY A 131 19.32 -2.31 2.03
C GLY A 131 20.03 -0.95 1.95
N SER A 132 19.50 -0.04 1.13
CA SER A 132 19.98 1.33 0.96
C SER A 132 18.82 2.27 0.67
N THR A 133 19.04 3.58 0.88
CA THR A 133 18.06 4.64 0.59
C THR A 133 18.73 5.72 -0.26
N ALA A 134 18.09 6.10 -1.36
CA ALA A 134 18.52 7.20 -2.21
C ALA A 134 17.45 8.29 -2.22
N ILE A 135 17.84 9.55 -2.01
CA ILE A 135 16.99 10.73 -2.20
C ILE A 135 17.12 11.15 -3.67
N ILE A 136 16.00 11.38 -4.36
CA ILE A 136 15.95 11.63 -5.80
C ILE A 136 15.14 12.87 -6.15
N ASP A 137 15.56 13.58 -7.20
CA ASP A 137 14.85 14.72 -7.82
C ASP A 137 13.90 14.26 -8.96
N ASN A 138 13.67 12.96 -9.12
CA ASN A 138 12.72 12.46 -10.10
C ASN A 138 11.27 12.66 -9.63
N THR A 139 10.39 12.99 -10.57
CA THR A 139 8.95 12.81 -10.37
C THR A 139 8.63 11.33 -10.13
N LEU A 140 7.52 11.03 -9.46
CA LEU A 140 7.10 9.65 -9.24
C LEU A 140 6.94 8.90 -10.57
N ARG A 141 6.41 9.56 -11.61
CA ARG A 141 6.26 8.98 -12.95
C ARG A 141 7.61 8.60 -13.58
N GLU A 142 8.59 9.51 -13.64
CA GLU A 142 9.94 9.19 -14.14
C GLU A 142 10.55 8.02 -13.35
N THR A 143 10.40 8.03 -12.02
CA THR A 143 10.85 6.96 -11.13
C THR A 143 10.13 5.63 -11.40
N VAL A 144 8.95 5.64 -12.01
CA VAL A 144 8.20 4.44 -12.41
C VAL A 144 8.57 3.97 -13.81
N GLU A 145 8.79 4.88 -14.75
CA GLU A 145 9.26 4.57 -16.09
C GLU A 145 10.67 3.99 -16.08
N ALA A 146 11.61 4.59 -15.33
CA ALA A 146 12.99 4.10 -15.22
C ALA A 146 13.10 2.67 -14.66
N ILE A 147 12.26 2.29 -13.69
CA ILE A 147 12.28 0.93 -13.11
C ILE A 147 11.56 -0.07 -14.02
N GLU A 148 10.49 0.35 -14.72
CA GLU A 148 9.86 -0.51 -15.73
C GLU A 148 10.83 -0.83 -16.89
N GLU A 149 11.63 0.13 -17.33
CA GLU A 149 12.67 -0.08 -18.34
C GLU A 149 13.73 -1.09 -17.89
N VAL A 150 14.25 -0.94 -16.67
CA VAL A 150 15.25 -1.86 -16.09
C VAL A 150 14.66 -3.25 -15.90
N ALA A 151 13.47 -3.37 -15.31
CA ALA A 151 12.78 -4.66 -15.12
C ALA A 151 12.56 -5.39 -16.45
N LYS A 152 12.17 -4.66 -17.52
CA LYS A 152 12.03 -5.22 -18.87
C LYS A 152 13.36 -5.65 -19.48
N LYS A 153 14.41 -4.83 -19.33
CA LYS A 153 15.76 -5.12 -19.85
C LYS A 153 16.36 -6.39 -19.22
N TYR A 154 16.18 -6.57 -17.92
CA TYR A 154 16.69 -7.71 -17.15
C TYR A 154 15.69 -8.88 -17.04
N ASN A 155 14.48 -8.76 -17.62
CA ASN A 155 13.40 -9.75 -17.57
C ASN A 155 13.02 -10.19 -16.14
N LEU A 156 12.82 -9.21 -15.24
CA LEU A 156 12.54 -9.42 -13.82
C LEU A 156 11.04 -9.32 -13.49
N ASP A 157 10.59 -10.08 -12.48
CA ASP A 157 9.25 -9.95 -11.88
C ASP A 157 9.30 -9.25 -10.51
N VAL A 158 8.25 -8.50 -10.21
CA VAL A 158 8.40 -7.17 -9.63
C VAL A 158 7.11 -6.74 -8.89
N GLN A 159 7.09 -6.37 -7.60
CA GLN A 159 6.01 -5.62 -6.92
C GLN A 159 6.43 -4.26 -6.24
N ILE A 160 5.87 -3.10 -6.65
CA ILE A 160 6.05 -1.76 -6.04
C ILE A 160 5.29 -1.71 -4.73
N PHE A 161 5.81 -0.92 -3.79
CA PHE A 161 5.11 -0.42 -2.62
C PHE A 161 5.29 1.10 -2.55
N LEU A 162 4.24 1.90 -2.81
CA LEU A 162 4.32 3.33 -2.53
C LEU A 162 4.32 3.54 -1.02
N THR A 163 5.17 4.45 -0.54
CA THR A 163 5.39 4.68 0.89
C THR A 163 5.17 6.14 1.28
N GLY A 164 4.87 6.36 2.57
CA GLY A 164 4.65 7.70 3.10
C GLY A 164 4.26 7.75 4.57
N SER A 165 4.32 8.97 5.13
CA SER A 165 3.90 9.24 6.51
C SER A 165 2.40 9.00 6.69
N PHE A 166 2.02 8.34 7.80
CA PHE A 166 0.62 8.15 8.17
C PHE A 166 0.07 9.38 8.88
N HIS A 167 -1.10 9.84 8.44
CA HIS A 167 -1.87 10.88 9.08
C HIS A 167 -3.21 10.27 9.53
N GLU A 168 -3.49 10.36 10.83
CA GLU A 168 -4.78 9.94 11.39
C GLU A 168 -5.79 11.07 11.21
N ILE A 169 -7.02 10.73 10.82
CA ILE A 169 -8.14 11.67 10.85
C ILE A 169 -8.81 11.53 12.22
N GLU A 170 -9.01 12.66 12.90
CA GLU A 170 -9.53 12.72 14.27
C GLU A 170 -10.99 12.24 14.36
N GLU A 171 -11.80 12.60 13.37
CA GLU A 171 -13.18 12.16 13.19
C GLU A 171 -13.32 11.32 11.91
N PRO A 172 -13.16 9.98 11.99
CA PRO A 172 -13.35 9.07 10.86
C PRO A 172 -14.77 9.14 10.27
N TYR A 173 -14.86 9.30 8.95
CA TYR A 173 -16.12 9.47 8.22
C TYR A 173 -16.38 8.34 7.22
N GLU A 174 -17.62 8.24 6.72
CA GLU A 174 -18.01 7.24 5.73
C GLU A 174 -18.32 7.90 4.38
N ILE A 175 -17.91 7.24 3.29
CA ILE A 175 -18.30 7.60 1.92
C ILE A 175 -18.89 6.37 1.21
N PHE A 176 -19.75 6.59 0.23
CA PHE A 176 -20.14 5.53 -0.71
C PHE A 176 -18.99 5.29 -1.69
N ALA A 177 -18.44 4.07 -1.69
CA ALA A 177 -17.37 3.66 -2.59
C ALA A 177 -17.30 2.12 -2.65
N PRO A 178 -17.32 1.51 -3.86
CA PRO A 178 -17.24 0.05 -4.01
C PRO A 178 -15.88 -0.52 -3.56
N PHE A 179 -15.90 -1.73 -3.00
CA PHE A 179 -14.69 -2.36 -2.46
C PHE A 179 -13.76 -2.84 -3.57
N THR A 180 -12.66 -2.12 -3.79
CA THR A 180 -11.58 -2.50 -4.70
C THR A 180 -10.37 -3.07 -3.96
N ARG A 181 -9.61 -3.95 -4.63
CA ARG A 181 -8.34 -4.50 -4.11
C ARG A 181 -7.13 -3.62 -4.47
N GLY A 182 -7.25 -2.82 -5.52
CA GLY A 182 -6.23 -1.90 -6.03
C GLY A 182 -6.37 -0.51 -5.42
N TYR A 183 -6.21 0.52 -6.24
CA TYR A 183 -6.48 1.91 -5.88
C TYR A 183 -7.59 2.44 -6.78
N MET A 184 -8.34 3.38 -6.22
CA MET A 184 -9.50 4.02 -6.83
C MET A 184 -9.29 5.53 -6.76
N ARG A 185 -9.87 6.28 -7.69
CA ARG A 185 -9.78 7.74 -7.69
C ARG A 185 -11.14 8.34 -7.35
N LEU A 186 -11.12 9.27 -6.40
CA LEU A 186 -12.29 10.06 -6.01
C LEU A 186 -12.26 11.37 -6.79
N THR A 187 -13.37 11.66 -7.45
CA THR A 187 -13.60 12.90 -8.21
C THR A 187 -14.63 13.77 -7.47
N GLU A 188 -14.79 15.01 -7.90
CA GLU A 188 -15.81 15.90 -7.32
C GLU A 188 -17.24 15.41 -7.67
N ASP A 189 -17.40 14.72 -8.81
CA ASP A 189 -18.64 14.05 -9.24
C ASP A 189 -18.85 12.64 -8.62
N GLY A 190 -17.92 12.13 -7.81
CA GLY A 190 -18.04 10.83 -7.14
C GLY A 190 -16.81 9.93 -7.24
N VAL A 191 -16.95 8.77 -7.90
CA VAL A 191 -15.97 7.68 -7.87
C VAL A 191 -15.63 7.19 -9.27
N GLU A 192 -14.36 7.33 -9.65
CA GLU A 192 -13.78 6.63 -10.81
C GLU A 192 -13.30 5.25 -10.36
N GLU A 193 -14.10 4.20 -10.65
CA GLU A 193 -13.57 2.84 -10.69
C GLU A 193 -12.59 2.71 -11.86
N LEU A 194 -11.30 2.62 -11.53
CA LEU A 194 -10.31 2.13 -12.47
C LEU A 194 -10.51 0.61 -12.60
N GLU A 195 -10.78 0.13 -13.81
CA GLU A 195 -10.85 -1.30 -14.12
C GLU A 195 -9.59 -2.04 -13.64
N ASP A 196 -9.69 -3.34 -13.33
CA ASP A 196 -8.62 -4.15 -12.72
C ASP A 196 -7.46 -4.43 -13.71
N GLY A 197 -6.68 -3.39 -13.98
CA GLY A 197 -5.59 -3.33 -14.95
C GLY A 197 -4.45 -4.27 -14.59
N GLY A 198 -4.47 -5.46 -15.17
CA GLY A 198 -3.59 -6.55 -14.78
C GLY A 198 -2.09 -6.37 -15.09
N LYS A 199 -1.27 -6.74 -14.10
CA LYS A 199 0.18 -7.12 -14.17
C LYS A 199 1.23 -5.99 -14.31
N VAL A 200 2.46 -6.36 -13.92
CA VAL A 200 3.74 -5.60 -13.86
C VAL A 200 3.80 -4.45 -12.84
N ILE A 201 4.82 -4.49 -11.97
CA ILE A 201 4.92 -3.83 -10.65
C ILE A 201 6.50 -3.59 -10.36
N LYS A 202 7.19 -3.49 -9.19
CA LYS A 202 8.68 -3.08 -9.02
C LYS A 202 9.55 -3.85 -7.95
N GLU A 203 10.71 -3.42 -7.44
CA GLU A 203 11.92 -4.30 -7.42
C GLU A 203 12.98 -4.28 -6.20
N ILE A 204 12.89 -4.98 -5.03
CA ILE A 204 13.98 -5.45 -4.06
C ILE A 204 13.67 -6.82 -3.32
N GLN A 205 14.17 -7.15 -2.11
CA GLN A 205 14.36 -8.56 -1.69
C GLN A 205 13.58 -9.07 -0.45
N ASN A 206 13.56 -10.40 -0.29
CA ASN A 206 13.23 -11.17 0.93
C ASN A 206 11.84 -11.01 1.57
N TYR A 207 10.86 -10.39 0.91
CA TYR A 207 9.48 -10.30 1.41
C TYR A 207 8.81 -11.68 1.60
N GLN A 208 8.78 -12.17 2.84
CA GLN A 208 8.04 -13.37 3.22
C GLN A 208 6.59 -13.00 3.58
N LYS A 209 5.69 -13.13 2.60
CA LYS A 209 4.24 -13.12 2.87
C LYS A 209 3.91 -14.29 3.79
N ARG A 210 3.40 -13.99 5.01
CA ARG A 210 3.06 -15.01 6.01
C ARG A 210 2.07 -16.03 5.44
N LYS A 211 2.53 -17.26 5.19
CA LYS A 211 1.67 -18.38 4.79
C LYS A 211 0.73 -18.70 5.96
N HIS A 212 -0.57 -18.68 5.70
CA HIS A 212 -1.57 -19.19 6.65
C HIS A 212 -2.11 -20.51 6.12
N LEU A 213 -2.13 -21.52 6.99
CA LEU A 213 -2.99 -22.69 6.80
C LEU A 213 -4.44 -22.22 6.59
N PRO A 214 -5.17 -22.75 5.59
CA PRO A 214 -6.60 -22.46 5.45
C PRO A 214 -7.36 -23.01 6.67
N GLU A 215 -8.52 -22.45 6.99
CA GLU A 215 -9.26 -22.85 8.20
C GLU A 215 -9.65 -24.34 8.20
N ARG A 216 -9.89 -24.93 7.03
CA ARG A 216 -10.08 -26.38 6.87
C ARG A 216 -8.89 -27.22 7.37
N ALA A 217 -7.66 -26.72 7.29
CA ALA A 217 -6.47 -27.42 7.79
C ALA A 217 -6.29 -27.24 9.32
N LYS A 218 -6.86 -26.19 9.93
CA LYS A 218 -6.88 -26.05 11.40
C LYS A 218 -7.77 -27.10 12.06
N CYS A 219 -8.88 -27.48 11.41
CA CYS A 219 -9.79 -28.51 11.92
C CYS A 219 -9.19 -29.92 11.88
N THR A 220 -8.21 -30.19 11.01
CA THR A 220 -7.54 -31.50 10.92
C THR A 220 -6.47 -31.71 11.98
N GLU A 221 -5.75 -30.66 12.41
CA GLU A 221 -4.77 -30.77 13.51
C GLU A 221 -5.45 -30.96 14.87
N SER A 222 -6.72 -30.56 15.02
CA SER A 222 -7.54 -30.81 16.23
C SER A 222 -8.23 -32.18 16.28
N LEU A 223 -7.94 -33.09 15.33
CA LEU A 223 -8.62 -34.39 15.20
C LEU A 223 -7.65 -35.60 15.20
N ILE A 224 -6.58 -35.52 15.99
CA ILE A 224 -5.81 -36.71 16.42
C ILE A 224 -5.85 -36.86 17.96
N PRO A 225 -7.00 -37.28 18.53
CA PRO A 225 -7.01 -37.98 19.81
C PRO A 225 -6.76 -39.48 19.59
N PHE A 226 -6.05 -40.13 20.52
CA PHE A 226 -5.98 -41.58 20.71
C PHE A 226 -5.44 -42.46 19.56
N LEU A 227 -4.28 -43.09 19.80
CA LEU A 227 -3.98 -44.53 19.65
C LEU A 227 -2.45 -44.74 19.72
N ALA A 228 -1.92 -45.01 20.91
CA ALA A 228 -0.49 -45.29 21.15
C ALA A 228 -0.22 -46.10 22.45
N GLU A 229 -1.19 -46.92 22.86
CA GLU A 229 -1.07 -48.01 23.85
C GLU A 229 -1.93 -49.15 23.27
N GLU A 230 -1.50 -50.41 23.14
CA GLU A 230 -0.22 -51.07 23.49
C GLU A 230 0.51 -51.63 22.25
#